data_AF-A0A392SB80-F1
#
_entry.id   AF-A0A392SB80-F1
#
_cell.length_a   1.000
_cell.length_b   1.000
_cell.length_c   1.000
_cell.angle_alpha   90.00
_cell.angle_beta   90.00
_cell.angle_gamma   90.00
#
_symmetry.space_group_name_H-M   'P 1'
#
loop_
_entity.id
_entity.type
_entity.pdbx_description
1 polymer ?
#
loop_
_entity_poly.entity_id
_entity_poly.type
_entity_poly.pdbx_seq_one_letter_code
_entity_poly.pdbx_strand_id
1 'polypeptide(L)' 'MKILSWNCRGLSTPSAIPNLCNVAQGHQPDILFLSETLSKAPAMERIRVKLNFNSCLSIDVEGRSG' A
#
# COMPACT_ATOMS: atom_id res chain seq x y z
N MET A 1 18.05 -7.35 1.64
CA MET A 1 17.21 -6.15 1.78
C MET A 1 16.65 -5.79 0.41
N LYS A 2 15.35 -5.97 0.22
CA LYS A 2 14.58 -5.66 -1.00
C LYS A 2 13.59 -4.55 -0.67
N ILE A 3 13.62 -3.49 -1.45
CA ILE A 3 12.69 -2.37 -1.33
C ILE A 3 11.82 -2.37 -2.59
N LEU A 4 10.51 -2.40 -2.39
CA LEU A 4 9.54 -2.24 -3.47
C LEU A 4 8.88 -0.87 -3.31
N SER A 5 8.93 -0.05 -4.36
CA SER A 5 8.23 1.22 -4.43
C SER A 5 7.14 1.13 -5.49
N TRP A 6 5.91 1.48 -5.13
CA TRP A 6 4.80 1.48 -6.08
C TRP A 6 3.93 2.73 -5.92
N ASN A 7 3.80 3.46 -7.03
CA ASN A 7 2.79 4.49 -7.19
C ASN A 7 1.42 3.86 -7.46
N CYS A 8 0.52 3.92 -6.47
CA CYS A 8 -0.79 3.26 -6.53
C CYS A 8 -1.80 3.99 -7.41
N ARG A 9 -1.71 5.32 -7.53
CA ARG A 9 -2.72 6.19 -8.18
C ARG A 9 -4.16 5.93 -7.66
N GLY A 10 -4.26 5.69 -6.36
CA GLY A 10 -5.49 5.36 -5.65
C GLY A 10 -5.68 3.87 -5.39
N LEU A 11 -6.05 3.51 -4.16
CA LEU A 11 -6.34 2.14 -3.74
C LEU A 11 -7.84 1.81 -3.72
N SER A 12 -8.69 2.70 -4.24
CA SER A 12 -10.15 2.56 -4.22
C SER A 12 -10.69 1.61 -5.29
N THR A 13 -9.86 1.18 -6.24
CA THR A 13 -10.29 0.24 -7.28
C THR A 13 -10.33 -1.20 -6.74
N PRO A 14 -11.33 -2.02 -7.13
CA PRO A 14 -11.44 -3.39 -6.66
C PRO A 14 -10.20 -4.26 -6.93
N SER A 15 -9.44 -3.94 -7.97
CA SER A 15 -8.23 -4.66 -8.39
C SER A 15 -6.94 -4.17 -7.73
N ALA A 16 -6.91 -2.99 -7.12
CA ALA A 16 -5.68 -2.43 -6.55
C ALA A 16 -5.09 -3.33 -5.46
N ILE A 17 -5.92 -3.77 -4.49
CA ILE A 17 -5.45 -4.60 -3.37
C ILE A 17 -5.02 -6.01 -3.83
N PRO A 18 -5.79 -6.75 -4.67
CA PRO A 18 -5.31 -8.00 -5.24
C PRO A 18 -3.98 -7.86 -5.99
N ASN A 19 -3.82 -6.83 -6.82
CA ASN A 19 -2.58 -6.58 -7.54
C ASN A 19 -1.42 -6.29 -6.57
N LEU A 20 -1.68 -5.52 -5.51
CA LEU A 20 -0.69 -5.27 -4.45
C LEU A 20 -0.23 -6.55 -3.79
N CYS A 21 -1.16 -7.42 -3.42
CA CYS A 21 -0.83 -8.71 -2.83
C CYS A 21 0.01 -9.56 -3.77
N ASN A 22 -0.34 -9.63 -5.05
CA ASN A 22 0.40 -10.41 -6.03
C ASN A 22 1.84 -9.91 -6.19
N VAL A 23 2.03 -8.58 -6.30
CA VAL A 23 3.36 -7.99 -6.43
C VAL A 23 4.17 -8.19 -5.14
N ALA A 24 3.59 -7.95 -3.97
CA ALA A 24 4.25 -8.13 -2.69
C ALA A 24 4.66 -9.60 -2.46
N GLN A 25 3.79 -10.56 -2.82
CA GLN A 25 4.09 -12.00 -2.72
C GLN A 25 5.15 -12.45 -3.72
N GLY A 26 5.12 -11.94 -4.95
CA GLY A 26 6.10 -12.28 -5.98
C GLY A 26 7.51 -11.77 -5.65
N HIS A 27 7.61 -10.56 -5.10
CA HIS A 27 8.89 -9.94 -4.80
C HIS A 27 9.38 -10.16 -3.36
N GLN A 28 8.49 -10.46 -2.41
CA GLN A 28 8.78 -10.60 -0.98
C GLN A 28 9.69 -9.48 -0.45
N PRO A 29 9.28 -8.20 -0.53
CA PRO A 29 10.11 -7.07 -0.11
C PRO A 29 10.22 -6.99 1.42
N ASP A 30 11.37 -6.51 1.90
CA ASP A 30 11.57 -6.18 3.32
C ASP A 30 10.91 -4.83 3.66
N ILE A 31 10.85 -3.91 2.69
CA ILE A 31 10.21 -2.60 2.80
C ILE A 31 9.31 -2.36 1.59
N LEU A 32 8.07 -1.94 1.85
CA LEU A 32 7.10 -1.55 0.84
C LEU A 32 6.77 -0.06 0.97
N PHE A 33 7.14 0.73 -0.04
CA PHE A 33 6.79 2.14 -0.16
C PHE A 33 5.62 2.31 -1.14
N LEU A 34 4.56 2.96 -0.70
CA LEU A 34 3.37 3.23 -1.51
C LEU A 34 3.13 4.73 -1.59
N SER A 35 3.01 5.27 -2.81
CA SER A 35 2.67 6.67 -3.05
C SER A 35 1.32 6.81 -3.76
N GLU A 36 0.72 8.00 -3.66
CA GLU A 36 -0.60 8.31 -4.24
C GLU A 36 -1.66 7.27 -3.84
N THR A 37 -1.67 6.83 -2.59
CA THR A 37 -2.62 5.81 -2.11
C THR A 37 -4.07 6.31 -2.07
N LEU A 38 -4.26 7.64 -1.98
CA LEU A 38 -5.54 8.33 -1.81
C LEU A 38 -6.42 7.67 -0.73
N SER A 39 -5.77 7.23 0.35
CA SER A 39 -6.36 6.41 1.40
C SER A 39 -6.04 7.00 2.78
N LYS A 40 -6.86 6.63 3.76
CA LYS A 40 -6.64 6.97 5.17
C LYS A 40 -5.93 5.85 5.91
N ALA A 41 -5.34 6.16 7.07
CA ALA A 41 -4.61 5.25 7.93
C ALA A 41 -5.33 3.92 8.21
N PRO A 42 -6.67 3.87 8.46
CA PRO A 42 -7.35 2.59 8.66
C PRO A 42 -7.31 1.65 7.45
N ALA A 43 -7.29 2.18 6.23
CA ALA A 43 -7.15 1.37 5.02
C ALA A 43 -5.72 0.84 4.87
N MET A 44 -4.72 1.67 5.17
CA MET A 44 -3.31 1.28 5.13
C MET A 44 -2.98 0.22 6.19
N GLU A 45 -3.58 0.33 7.37
CA GLU A 45 -3.42 -0.65 8.44
C GLU A 45 -3.97 -2.03 8.04
N ARG A 46 -5.12 -2.07 7.35
CA ARG A 46 -5.65 -3.33 6.80
C ARG A 46 -4.70 -3.97 5.78
N ILE A 47 -4.03 -3.16 4.98
CA ILE A 47 -3.02 -3.62 4.01
C ILE A 47 -1.81 -4.17 4.73
N ARG A 48 -1.30 -3.47 5.76
CA ARG A 48 -0.19 -3.92 6.59
C ARG A 48 -0.46 -5.32 7.16
N VAL A 49 -1.64 -5.51 7.77
CA VAL A 49 -2.06 -6.80 8.32
C VAL A 49 -2.18 -7.85 7.23
N LYS A 50 -2.83 -7.53 6.10
CA LYS A 50 -3.04 -8.48 4.99
C LYS A 50 -1.73 -8.97 4.35
N LEU A 51 -0.70 -8.12 4.33
CA LEU A 51 0.61 -8.42 3.76
C LEU A 51 1.64 -8.87 4.82
N ASN A 52 1.24 -9.01 6.08
CA ASN A 52 2.10 -9.43 7.20
C ASN A 52 3.32 -8.53 7.46
N PHE A 53 3.22 -7.21 7.25
CA PHE A 53 4.28 -6.27 7.64
C PHE A 53 4.19 -5.94 9.13
N ASN A 54 5.34 -5.79 9.80
CA ASN A 54 5.40 -5.52 11.24
C ASN A 54 4.86 -4.13 11.62
N SER A 55 5.10 -3.12 10.79
CA SER A 55 4.74 -1.73 11.06
C SER A 55 4.24 -1.03 9.80
N CYS A 56 3.47 0.04 9.99
CA CYS A 56 3.00 0.91 8.92
C CYS A 56 3.07 2.37 9.39
N LEU A 57 3.65 3.21 8.53
CA LEU A 57 3.52 4.66 8.61
C LEU A 57 2.68 5.08 7.41
N SER A 58 1.61 5.84 7.66
CA SER A 58 0.73 6.36 6.62
C SER A 58 0.39 7.81 6.90
N ILE A 59 0.33 8.61 5.84
CA ILE A 59 -0.17 9.98 5.88
C ILE A 59 -1.59 9.96 5.32
N ASP A 60 -2.54 10.50 6.08
CA ASP A 60 -3.92 10.59 5.64
C ASP A 60 -4.04 11.47 4.41
N VAL A 61 -4.90 11.04 3.48
CA VAL A 61 -5.27 11.88 2.34
C VAL A 61 -6.02 13.14 2.84
N GLU A 62 -5.56 14.30 2.40
CA GLU A 62 -6.26 15.58 2.56
C GLU A 62 -6.96 15.93 1.25
N GLY A 63 -8.30 15.92 1.25
CA GLY A 63 -9.10 16.19 0.06
C GLY A 63 -9.05 15.07 -1.01
N ARG A 64 -9.39 15.42 -2.25
CA ARG A 64 -9.21 14.58 -3.44
C ARG A 64 -8.41 15.38 -4.45
N SER A 65 -7.17 15.66 -4.10
CA SER A 65 -6.25 16.39 -4.98
C SER A 65 -5.23 15.40 -5.52
N GLY A 66 -5.17 15.30 -6.84
CA GLY A 66 -4.17 14.59 -7.63
C GLY A 66 -3.79 15.48 -8.80
#